data_AF-A0A0T9Q8S4-F1
#
_entry.id   AF-A0A0T9Q8S4-F1
#
_cell.length_a   1.000
_cell.length_b   1.000
_cell.length_c   1.000
_cell.angle_alpha   90.00
_cell.angle_beta   90.00
_cell.angle_gamma   90.00
#
_symmetry.space_group_name_H-M   'P 1'
#
loop_
_entity.id
_entity.type
_entity.pdbx_description
1 polymer ?
#
loop_
_entity_poly.entity_id
_entity_poly.type
_entity_poly.pdbx_seq_one_letter_code
_entity_poly.pdbx_strand_id
1 'polypeptide(L)' 'MKKINMTDANTIVGGTGITCKDTYEWLTGSTTLACQAITTCTDKHGKVTSRTVSASNVANCK' A
#
# COMPACT_ATOMS: atom_id res chain seq x y z
N MET A 1 12.16 -28.13 -21.72
CA MET A 1 12.21 -27.13 -20.64
C MET A 1 11.71 -25.80 -21.19
N LYS A 2 10.54 -25.31 -20.74
CA LYS A 2 10.00 -24.01 -21.16
C LYS A 2 10.91 -22.93 -20.58
N LYS A 3 11.62 -22.20 -21.44
CA LYS A 3 12.45 -21.08 -21.05
C LYS A 3 11.52 -19.97 -20.55
N ILE A 4 11.38 -19.87 -19.24
CA ILE A 4 10.74 -18.74 -18.58
C ILE A 4 11.65 -17.54 -18.81
N ASN A 5 11.09 -16.45 -19.35
CA ASN A 5 11.83 -15.22 -19.55
C ASN A 5 12.27 -14.68 -18.18
N MET A 6 13.50 -14.12 -18.09
CA MET A 6 14.00 -13.54 -16.83
C MET A 6 13.08 -12.46 -16.25
N THR A 7 12.22 -11.85 -17.06
CA THR A 7 11.18 -10.92 -16.63
C THR A 7 10.16 -11.59 -15.70
N ASP A 8 9.70 -12.79 -16.05
CA ASP A 8 8.77 -13.60 -15.25
C ASP A 8 9.47 -14.22 -14.03
N ALA A 9 10.76 -14.54 -14.15
CA ALA A 9 11.58 -14.96 -13.03
C ALA A 9 11.82 -13.81 -12.03
N ASN A 10 11.84 -12.55 -12.48
CA ASN A 10 11.95 -11.41 -11.59
C ASN A 10 10.67 -11.26 -10.75
N THR A 11 9.48 -11.43 -11.33
CA THR A 11 8.24 -11.47 -10.53
C THR A 11 8.18 -12.62 -9.52
N ILE A 12 8.93 -13.71 -9.72
CA ILE A 12 8.89 -14.91 -8.88
C ILE A 12 10.02 -14.93 -7.82
N VAL A 13 11.25 -14.51 -8.16
CA VAL A 13 12.45 -14.70 -7.32
C VAL A 13 12.96 -13.40 -6.71
N GLY A 14 12.63 -12.20 -7.22
CA GLY A 14 13.00 -11.03 -6.45
C GLY A 14 12.82 -9.61 -6.97
N GLY A 15 12.00 -9.37 -7.97
CA GLY A 15 11.75 -8.07 -8.56
C GLY A 15 10.65 -7.33 -7.81
N THR A 16 11.00 -6.22 -7.17
CA THR A 16 10.21 -4.97 -7.06
C THR A 16 8.70 -5.10 -6.82
N GLY A 17 8.25 -6.14 -6.12
CA GLY A 17 6.84 -6.39 -5.81
C GLY A 17 6.40 -5.49 -4.67
N ILE A 18 6.30 -4.19 -4.94
CA ILE A 18 5.74 -3.25 -3.98
C ILE A 18 4.22 -3.41 -4.05
N THR A 19 3.65 -4.01 -3.01
CA THR A 19 2.21 -4.06 -2.82
C THR A 19 1.81 -2.85 -1.99
N CYS A 20 1.09 -1.91 -2.60
CA CYS A 20 0.51 -0.78 -1.88
C CYS A 20 -0.93 -1.11 -1.50
N LYS A 21 -1.26 -0.93 -0.23
CA LYS A 21 -2.60 -1.09 0.31
C LYS A 21 -3.04 0.23 0.92
N ASP A 22 -4.20 0.70 0.49
CA ASP A 22 -4.86 1.85 1.08
C ASP A 22 -5.77 1.38 2.22
N THR A 23 -5.60 1.98 3.38
CA THR A 23 -6.49 1.83 4.52
C THR A 23 -7.05 3.20 4.89
N TYR A 24 -8.33 3.26 5.21
CA TYR A 24 -9.00 4.50 5.60
C TYR A 24 -9.22 4.49 7.11
N GLU A 25 -8.78 5.54 7.78
CA GLU A 25 -8.91 5.68 9.23
C GLU A 25 -9.47 7.05 9.61
N TRP A 26 -10.28 7.09 10.66
CA TRP A 26 -10.75 8.34 11.24
C TRP A 26 -9.60 9.04 11.94
N LEU A 27 -9.42 10.34 11.65
CA LEU A 27 -8.45 11.17 12.35
C LEU A 27 -8.96 11.48 13.76
N THR A 28 -8.47 10.73 14.74
CA THR A 28 -8.80 10.94 16.16
C THR A 28 -8.09 12.18 16.68
N GLY A 29 -8.81 13.07 17.38
CA GLY A 29 -8.24 14.29 17.97
C GLY A 29 -8.40 15.56 17.12
N SER A 30 -9.03 15.46 15.94
CA SER A 30 -9.49 16.63 15.19
C SER A 30 -10.82 17.15 15.75
N THR A 31 -11.01 18.47 15.75
CA THR A 31 -12.28 19.12 16.08
C THR A 31 -13.36 18.93 15.00
N THR A 32 -12.96 18.47 13.82
CA THR A 32 -13.84 18.16 12.69
C THR A 32 -13.71 16.69 12.31
N LEU A 33 -14.82 16.06 11.92
CA LEU A 33 -14.86 14.69 11.45
C LEU A 33 -14.02 14.58 10.17
N ALA A 34 -12.80 14.08 10.29
CA ALA A 34 -11.84 14.01 9.20
C ALA A 34 -11.43 12.56 8.95
N CYS A 35 -11.43 12.16 7.69
CA CYS A 35 -10.98 10.85 7.24
C CYS A 35 -9.61 10.98 6.58
N GLN A 36 -8.74 10.02 6.84
CA GLN A 36 -7.41 9.96 6.23
C GLN A 36 -7.23 8.63 5.50
N ALA A 37 -6.68 8.71 4.29
CA ALA A 37 -6.21 7.57 3.55
C ALA A 37 -4.74 7.33 3.90
N ILE A 38 -4.43 6.11 4.28
CA ILE A 38 -3.10 5.65 4.63
C ILE A 38 -2.71 4.63 3.58
N THR A 39 -1.82 5.04 2.67
CA THR A 39 -1.24 4.14 1.69
C THR A 39 0.00 3.52 2.31
N THR A 40 -0.05 2.22 2.56
CA THR A 40 1.10 1.45 3.05
C THR A 40 1.61 0.57 1.94
N CYS A 41 2.83 0.83 1.49
CA CYS A 41 3.51 0.03 0.50
C CYS A 41 4.46 -0.93 1.22
N THR A 42 4.30 -2.23 0.96
CA THR A 42 5.15 -3.30 1.48
C THR A 42 5.90 -3.98 0.35
N ASP A 43 7.18 -4.27 0.59
CA ASP A 43 7.96 -5.15 -0.28
C ASP A 43 7.41 -6.59 -0.21
N LYS A 44 7.82 -7.45 -1.15
CA LYS A 44 7.53 -8.88 -1.23
C LYS A 44 7.86 -9.67 0.06
N HIS A 45 8.71 -9.10 0.91
CA HIS A 45 9.10 -9.67 2.21
C HIS A 45 8.25 -9.14 3.38
N GLY A 46 7.18 -8.38 3.12
CA GLY A 46 6.31 -7.79 4.14
C GLY A 46 6.90 -6.56 4.85
N LYS A 47 8.07 -6.08 4.42
CA LYS A 47 8.68 -4.87 4.97
C LYS A 47 7.98 -3.64 4.41
N VAL A 48 7.52 -2.74 5.28
CA VAL A 48 7.00 -1.42 4.86
C VAL A 48 8.13 -0.61 4.23
N THR A 49 7.97 -0.24 2.96
CA THR A 49 8.91 0.59 2.21
C THR A 49 8.50 2.05 2.21
N SER A 50 7.19 2.31 2.19
CA SER A 50 6.64 3.66 2.26
C SER A 50 5.28 3.65 2.96
N ARG A 51 5.00 4.73 3.68
CA ARG A 51 3.71 4.98 4.30
C ARG A 51 3.37 6.46 4.14
N THR A 52 2.35 6.75 3.35
CA THR A 52 1.88 8.11 3.11
C THR A 52 0.48 8.29 3.69
N VAL A 53 0.24 9.47 4.26
CA VAL A 53 -1.06 9.84 4.81
C VAL A 53 -1.57 11.03 4.02
N SER A 54 -2.80 10.94 3.54
CA SER A 54 -3.48 12.01 2.81
C SER A 54 -4.91 12.19 3.33
N ALA A 55 -5.42 13.42 3.26
CA ALA A 55 -6.81 13.67 3.58
C ALA A 55 -7.71 12.93 2.57
N SER A 56 -8.72 12.24 3.07
CA SER A 56 -9.68 11.50 2.27
C SER A 56 -11.11 11.94 2.56
N ASN A 57 -12.03 11.57 1.69
CA ASN A 57 -13.45 11.85 1.90
C ASN A 57 -13.95 11.04 3.10
N VAL A 58 -14.73 11.68 3.99
CA VAL A 58 -15.39 11.03 5.14
C VAL A 58 -16.23 9.82 4.75
N ALA A 59 -16.74 9.75 3.52
CA ALA A 59 -17.45 8.60 2.99
C ALA A 59 -16.59 7.34 2.82
N ASN A 60 -15.25 7.43 2.81
CA ASN A 60 -14.35 6.29 2.68
C ASN A 60 -14.02 5.63 4.02
N CYS A 61 -14.06 6.39 5.11
CA CYS A 61 -13.97 5.86 6.47
C CYS A 61 -15.36 5.41 6.90
N LYS A 62 -15.72 4.15 6.61
CA LYS A 62 -17.02 3.58 6.96
C LYS A 62 -16.89 2.62 8.14
#